data_AF-A0A966G224-F1
#
_entry.id   AF-A0A966G224-F1
#
_cell.length_a   1.000
_cell.length_b   1.000
_cell.length_c   1.000
_cell.angle_alpha   90.00
_cell.angle_beta   90.00
_cell.angle_gamma   90.00
#
_symmetry.space_group_name_H-M   'P 1'
#
loop_
_entity.id
_entity.type
_entity.pdbx_description
1 polymer ?
#
loop_
_entity_poly.entity_id
_entity_poly.type
_entity_poly.pdbx_seq_one_letter_code
_entity_poly.pdbx_strand_id
1 'polypeptide(L)'
;LAGLVLNRETIKKILRSDIMRESVIYQDILEEGREEGKEEGKEEKARQIAVKMLSAGFPIPEIARFTDLSPATIEELQRQQHN
;
A
#
# COMPACT_ATOMS: atom_id res chain seq x y z
N LEU A 1 -2.28 26.58 -9.06
CA LEU A 1 -3.21 26.04 -10.08
C LEU A 1 -4.38 25.42 -9.35
N ALA A 2 -5.60 25.93 -9.53
CA ALA A 2 -6.79 25.26 -9.02
C ALA A 2 -7.06 24.05 -9.92
N GLY A 3 -6.96 22.84 -9.37
CA GLY A 3 -7.27 21.62 -10.12
C GLY A 3 -8.74 21.63 -10.56
N LEU A 4 -8.99 21.33 -11.82
CA LEU A 4 -10.33 21.01 -12.31
C LEU A 4 -10.80 19.72 -11.61
N VAL A 5 -11.54 19.86 -10.51
CA VAL A 5 -12.17 18.73 -9.84
C VAL A 5 -13.41 18.35 -10.64
N LEU A 6 -13.22 17.44 -11.61
CA LEU A 6 -14.31 16.81 -12.35
C LEU A 6 -14.73 15.54 -11.62
N ASN A 7 -16.04 15.28 -11.53
CA ASN A 7 -16.51 14.02 -10.95
C ASN A 7 -16.20 12.83 -11.89
N ARG A 8 -16.10 11.63 -11.32
CA ARG A 8 -15.73 10.40 -12.03
C ARG A 8 -16.60 10.13 -13.27
N GLU A 9 -17.91 10.41 -13.20
CA GLU A 9 -18.83 10.16 -14.31
C GLU A 9 -18.66 11.17 -15.45
N THR A 10 -18.40 12.44 -15.15
CA THR A 10 -18.04 13.46 -16.14
C THR A 10 -16.71 13.14 -16.81
N ILE A 11 -15.70 12.72 -16.04
CA ILE A 11 -14.39 12.29 -16.55
C ILE A 11 -14.56 11.14 -17.55
N LYS A 12 -15.29 10.08 -17.20
CA LYS A 12 -15.53 8.94 -18.10
C LYS A 12 -16.24 9.31 -19.41
N LYS A 13 -17.12 10.31 -19.39
CA LYS A 13 -17.83 10.79 -20.59
C LYS A 13 -16.94 11.60 -21.53
N ILE A 14 -16.05 12.43 -20.97
CA ILE A 14 -15.11 13.27 -21.73
C ILE A 14 -13.95 12.44 -22.24
N LEU A 15 -13.36 11.66 -21.34
CA LEU A 15 -12.20 10.83 -21.56
C LEU A 15 -12.68 9.41 -21.83
N ARG A 16 -12.94 9.10 -23.10
CA ARG A 16 -13.28 7.73 -23.51
C ARG A 16 -12.14 6.80 -23.08
N SER A 17 -12.50 5.71 -22.38
CA SER A 17 -11.52 4.88 -21.67
C SER A 17 -10.55 4.14 -22.59
N ASP A 18 -10.93 3.91 -23.83
CA ASP A 18 -10.09 3.39 -24.91
C ASP A 18 -8.99 4.39 -25.30
N ILE A 19 -9.34 5.65 -25.54
CA ILE A 19 -8.38 6.71 -25.89
C ILE A 19 -7.43 7.03 -24.73
N MET A 20 -7.94 7.02 -23.49
CA MET A 20 -7.11 7.31 -22.32
C MET A 20 -6.03 6.27 -22.08
N ARG A 21 -6.29 5.00 -22.36
CA ARG A 21 -5.27 3.94 -22.20
C ARG A 21 -4.09 4.14 -23.14
N GLU A 22 -4.22 4.91 -24.20
CA GLU A 22 -3.10 5.26 -25.09
C GLU A 22 -2.38 6.55 -24.65
N SER A 23 -2.96 7.32 -23.71
CA SER A 23 -2.36 8.56 -23.23
C SER A 23 -1.14 8.27 -22.35
N VAL A 24 -0.02 8.94 -22.67
CA VAL A 24 1.23 8.88 -21.89
C VAL A 24 0.98 9.25 -20.42
N ILE A 25 0.25 10.34 -20.18
CA ILE A 25 -0.08 10.81 -18.83
C ILE A 25 -0.87 9.75 -18.05
N TYR A 26 -1.77 9.01 -18.71
CA TYR A 26 -2.53 7.95 -18.05
C TYR A 26 -1.64 6.76 -17.70
N GLN A 27 -0.68 6.42 -18.56
CA GLN A 27 0.28 5.36 -18.29
C GLN A 27 1.20 5.72 -17.14
N ASP A 28 1.67 6.96 -17.07
CA ASP A 28 2.49 7.46 -15.95
C ASP A 28 1.74 7.33 -14.62
N ILE A 29 0.47 7.80 -14.55
CA ILE A 29 -0.37 7.67 -13.35
C ILE A 29 -0.61 6.20 -12.98
N LEU A 30 -0.81 5.34 -13.99
CA LEU A 30 -1.04 3.91 -13.76
C LEU A 30 0.22 3.19 -13.28
N GLU A 31 1.41 3.61 -13.75
CA GLU A 31 2.69 3.10 -13.30
C GLU A 31 2.98 3.53 -11.86
N GLU A 32 2.82 4.80 -11.54
CA GLU A 32 2.95 5.33 -10.18
C GLU A 32 2.03 4.58 -9.21
N GLY A 33 0.74 4.43 -9.54
CA GLY A 33 -0.20 3.68 -8.69
C GLY A 33 0.12 2.19 -8.56
N ARG A 34 0.80 1.57 -9.54
CA ARG A 34 1.28 0.18 -9.43
C ARG A 34 2.49 0.08 -8.53
N GLU A 35 3.40 1.04 -8.58
CA GLU A 35 4.57 1.09 -7.70
C GLU A 35 4.13 1.32 -6.25
N GLU A 36 3.27 2.30 -6.01
CA GLU A 36 2.67 2.55 -4.68
C GLU A 36 1.98 1.30 -4.15
N GLY A 37 1.08 0.69 -4.95
CA GLY A 37 0.36 -0.51 -4.52
C GLY A 37 1.27 -1.72 -4.27
N LYS A 38 2.42 -1.81 -4.94
CA LYS A 38 3.42 -2.86 -4.70
C LYS A 38 4.16 -2.64 -3.39
N GLU A 39 4.53 -1.41 -3.07
CA GLU A 39 5.18 -1.08 -1.79
C GLU A 39 4.20 -1.26 -0.62
N GLU A 40 2.96 -0.76 -0.73
CA GLU A 40 1.91 -1.00 0.26
C GLU A 40 1.67 -2.50 0.47
N GLY A 41 1.60 -3.28 -0.61
CA GLY A 41 1.41 -4.73 -0.53
C GLY A 41 2.56 -5.47 0.13
N LYS A 42 3.81 -5.00 -0.03
CA LYS A 42 4.97 -5.56 0.69
C LYS A 42 4.89 -5.25 2.17
N GLU A 43 4.61 -4.00 2.54
CA GLU A 43 4.49 -3.60 3.95
C GLU A 43 3.36 -4.37 4.65
N GLU A 44 2.18 -4.43 4.04
CA GLU A 44 1.04 -5.16 4.58
C GLU A 44 1.35 -6.65 4.78
N LYS A 45 2.01 -7.28 3.81
CA LYS A 45 2.45 -8.67 3.95
C LYS A 45 3.48 -8.85 5.07
N ALA A 46 4.42 -7.93 5.22
CA ALA A 46 5.41 -7.95 6.30
C ALA A 46 4.73 -7.85 7.67
N ARG A 47 3.74 -6.94 7.81
CA ARG A 47 2.92 -6.81 9.03
C ARG A 47 2.16 -8.10 9.34
N GLN A 48 1.51 -8.71 8.35
CA GLN A 48 0.80 -9.98 8.53
C GLN A 48 1.72 -11.13 8.97
N ILE A 49 2.95 -11.20 8.43
CA ILE A 49 3.95 -12.18 8.85
C ILE A 49 4.38 -11.90 10.29
N ALA A 50 4.68 -10.65 10.64
CA ALA A 50 5.05 -10.26 11.99
C ALA A 50 3.98 -10.62 13.03
N VAL A 51 2.71 -10.36 12.73
CA VAL A 51 1.56 -10.77 13.57
C VAL A 51 1.56 -12.28 13.82
N LYS A 52 1.77 -13.11 12.78
CA LYS A 52 1.85 -14.57 12.93
C LYS A 52 3.05 -15.01 13.77
N MET A 53 4.19 -14.36 13.60
CA MET A 53 5.39 -14.65 14.40
C MET A 53 5.23 -14.24 15.86
N LEU A 54 4.60 -13.09 16.15
CA LEU A 54 4.24 -12.68 17.50
C LEU A 54 3.33 -13.73 18.15
N SER A 55 2.29 -14.17 17.45
CA SER A 55 1.38 -15.22 17.94
C SER A 55 2.08 -16.58 18.15
N ALA A 56 3.15 -16.85 17.40
CA ALA A 56 3.99 -18.03 17.57
C ALA A 56 5.08 -17.88 18.65
N GLY A 57 5.16 -16.72 19.33
CA GLY A 57 6.08 -16.47 20.44
C GLY A 57 7.50 -16.06 20.04
N PHE A 58 7.73 -15.65 18.79
CA PHE A 58 9.04 -15.14 18.37
C PHE A 58 9.35 -13.79 19.03
N PRO A 59 10.61 -13.52 19.39
CA PRO A 59 11.00 -12.26 20.00
C PRO A 59 11.06 -11.12 18.96
N ILE A 60 10.72 -9.90 19.37
CA ILE A 60 10.66 -8.71 18.49
C ILE A 60 11.93 -8.48 17.66
N PRO A 61 13.17 -8.59 18.21
CA PRO A 61 14.38 -8.42 17.41
C PRO A 61 14.52 -9.44 16.28
N GLU A 62 14.01 -10.67 16.47
CA GLU A 62 14.04 -11.71 15.45
C GLU A 62 13.01 -11.45 14.36
N ILE A 63 11.81 -10.99 14.76
CA ILE A 63 10.77 -10.59 13.81
C ILE A 63 11.28 -9.45 12.93
N ALA A 64 11.85 -8.40 13.53
CA ALA A 64 12.41 -7.24 12.81
C ALA A 64 13.46 -7.66 11.77
N ARG A 65 14.31 -8.63 12.10
CA ARG A 65 15.35 -9.15 11.20
C ARG A 65 14.78 -9.86 9.97
N PHE A 66 13.60 -10.46 10.06
CA PHE A 66 13.02 -11.28 8.99
C PHE A 66 11.89 -10.59 8.21
N THR A 67 11.28 -9.55 8.76
CA THR A 67 10.18 -8.83 8.11
C THR A 67 10.58 -7.43 7.62
N ASP A 68 11.82 -7.00 7.90
CA ASP A 68 12.33 -5.65 7.63
C ASP A 68 11.49 -4.54 8.29
N LEU A 69 10.65 -4.89 9.27
CA LEU A 69 9.86 -3.94 10.05
C LEU A 69 10.70 -3.35 11.18
N SER A 70 10.41 -2.09 11.52
CA SER A 70 10.99 -1.47 12.70
C SER A 70 10.47 -2.16 13.98
N PRO A 71 11.29 -2.25 15.05
CA PRO A 71 10.83 -2.74 16.35
C PRO A 71 9.58 -2.00 16.86
N ALA A 72 9.52 -0.68 16.64
CA ALA A 72 8.38 0.15 17.06
C ALA A 72 7.06 -0.26 16.37
N THR A 73 7.12 -0.59 15.07
CA THR A 73 5.97 -1.10 14.32
C THR A 73 5.50 -2.45 14.88
N ILE A 74 6.44 -3.34 15.22
CA ILE A 74 6.12 -4.66 15.76
C ILE A 74 5.52 -4.54 17.16
N GLU A 75 6.04 -3.65 18.00
CA GLU A 75 5.46 -3.35 19.33
C GLU A 75 4.03 -2.80 19.21
N GLU A 76 3.76 -1.95 18.22
CA GLU A 76 2.41 -1.47 17.94
C GLU A 76 1.46 -2.60 17.56
N LEU A 77 1.88 -3.49 16.65
CA LEU A 77 1.11 -4.67 16.27
C LEU A 77 0.84 -5.58 17.48
N GLN A 78 1.81 -5.74 18.37
CA GLN A 78 1.64 -6.51 19.60
C GLN A 78 0.59 -5.87 20.54
N ARG A 79 0.60 -4.54 20.70
CA ARG A 79 -0.42 -3.84 21.50
C ARG A 79 -1.82 -3.99 20.91
N GLN A 80 -1.96 -3.91 19.59
CA GLN A 80 -3.23 -4.05 18.90
C GLN A 80 -3.85 -5.45 19.04
N GLN A 81 -3.04 -6.50 19.23
CA GLN A 81 -3.53 -7.87 19.47
C GLN A 81 -4.13 -8.08 20.88
N HIS A 82 -3.79 -7.24 21.86
CA HIS A 82 -4.20 -7.40 23.25
C HIS A 82 -5.33 -6.45 23.68
N ASN A 83 -5.81 -5.61 22.76
CA ASN A 83 -6.98 -4.73 22.93
C ASN A 83 -8.20 -5.36 22.25
#